data_AF-A0AAA9ZVV1-F1
#
_entry.id   AF-A0AAA9ZVV1-F1
#
_cell.length_a   1.000
_cell.length_b   1.000
_cell.length_c   1.000
_cell.angle_alpha   90.00
_cell.angle_beta   90.00
_cell.angle_gamma   90.00
#
_symmetry.space_group_name_H-M   'P 1'
#
loop_
_entity.id
_entity.type
_entity.pdbx_description
1 polymer ?
#
loop_
_entity_poly.entity_id
_entity_poly.type
_entity_poly.pdbx_seq_one_letter_code
_entity_poly.pdbx_strand_id
1 'polypeptide(L)'
;MIRPRAYLMKTGLTLFLAGLGRLDYIEGPESTRVLLYASPNLPTLICDTVNADEVYRTLLGTEYLRVPRADPERLAKWPPLQAAPDILLYGEEKHVSVADVVLSSAGWIAINLPAESEAVFRAWTPERRGIFVRQPALLPYGMALKGKRIRGSLAYREGDAFTKQ
;
A
#
# COMPACT_ATOMS: atom_id res chain seq x y z
N MET A 1 7.13 -15.22 8.79
CA MET A 1 5.66 -15.30 8.62
C MET A 1 5.14 -13.90 8.31
N ILE A 2 4.37 -13.72 7.22
CA ILE A 2 3.86 -12.40 6.80
C ILE A 2 2.53 -12.15 7.51
N ARG A 3 2.40 -11.00 8.18
CA ARG A 3 1.16 -10.52 8.82
C ARG A 3 0.67 -9.28 8.06
N PRO A 4 -0.65 -9.13 7.84
CA PRO A 4 -1.17 -7.95 7.20
C PRO A 4 -0.99 -6.72 8.08
N ARG A 5 -0.45 -5.65 7.52
CA ARG A 5 -0.50 -4.32 8.12
C ARG A 5 -1.69 -3.57 7.52
N ALA A 6 -2.69 -3.30 8.33
CA ALA A 6 -3.90 -2.63 7.86
C ALA A 6 -3.80 -1.11 8.02
N TYR A 7 -4.33 -0.39 7.05
CA TYR A 7 -4.43 1.06 7.04
C TYR A 7 -5.84 1.50 6.62
N LEU A 8 -6.27 2.65 7.12
CA LEU A 8 -7.42 3.36 6.58
C LEU A 8 -6.88 4.42 5.65
N MET A 9 -7.22 4.32 4.37
CA MET A 9 -6.88 5.31 3.37
C MET A 9 -8.08 6.23 3.18
N LYS A 10 -7.80 7.51 2.96
CA LYS A 10 -8.78 8.52 2.55
C LYS A 10 -8.41 9.03 1.18
N THR A 11 -9.38 9.49 0.42
CA THR A 11 -9.16 10.08 -0.90
C THR A 11 -8.12 11.20 -0.79
N GLY A 12 -7.13 11.21 -1.70
CA GLY A 12 -6.01 12.14 -1.67
C GLY A 12 -4.86 11.75 -0.73
N LEU A 13 -4.86 10.54 -0.17
CA LEU A 13 -3.73 10.01 0.60
C LEU A 13 -2.91 8.99 -0.19
N THR A 14 -1.62 8.97 0.14
CA THR A 14 -0.61 8.06 -0.41
C THR A 14 -0.05 7.16 0.69
N LEU A 15 0.08 5.86 0.41
CA LEU A 15 0.81 4.90 1.23
C LEU A 15 2.13 4.50 0.56
N PHE A 16 3.25 4.82 1.20
CA PHE A 16 4.58 4.34 0.83
C PHE A 16 4.89 3.00 1.51
N LEU A 17 5.59 2.13 0.78
CA LEU A 17 6.28 0.94 1.27
C LEU A 17 7.78 1.12 1.04
N ALA A 18 8.47 1.64 2.08
CA ALA A 18 9.83 2.14 1.96
C ALA A 18 9.98 3.05 0.72
N GLY A 19 11.17 3.11 0.11
CA GLY A 19 11.31 3.74 -1.22
C GLY A 19 11.07 2.78 -2.40
N LEU A 20 10.41 1.63 -2.17
CA LEU A 20 10.19 0.56 -3.16
C LEU A 20 8.82 0.60 -3.83
N GLY A 21 7.81 1.15 -3.16
CA GLY A 21 6.46 1.12 -3.68
C GLY A 21 5.61 2.23 -3.08
N ARG A 22 4.62 2.66 -3.84
CA ARG A 22 3.67 3.70 -3.45
C ARG A 22 2.31 3.38 -4.03
N LEU A 23 1.26 3.62 -3.24
CA LEU A 23 -0.12 3.49 -3.66
C LEU A 23 -0.86 4.79 -3.30
N ASP A 24 -1.39 5.45 -4.31
CA ASP A 24 -2.23 6.64 -4.17
C ASP A 24 -3.69 6.23 -4.22
N TYR A 25 -4.50 6.75 -3.29
CA TYR A 25 -5.95 6.63 -3.35
C TYR A 25 -6.52 7.90 -3.96
N ILE A 26 -6.83 7.85 -5.25
CA ILE A 26 -7.11 9.03 -6.09
C ILE A 26 -8.56 9.48 -5.92
N GLU A 27 -9.51 8.56 -6.12
CA GLU A 27 -10.95 8.83 -6.11
C GLU A 27 -11.72 7.63 -5.54
N GLY A 28 -12.88 7.89 -4.95
CA GLY A 28 -13.75 6.87 -4.36
C GLY A 28 -14.42 7.35 -3.06
N PRO A 29 -14.99 6.43 -2.26
CA PRO A 29 -15.58 6.75 -0.95
C PRO A 29 -14.62 7.52 -0.03
N GLU A 30 -15.16 8.28 0.93
CA GLU A 30 -14.38 9.11 1.86
C GLU A 30 -13.20 8.34 2.51
N SER A 31 -13.41 7.06 2.81
CA SER A 31 -12.34 6.19 3.25
C SER A 31 -12.53 4.73 2.84
N THR A 32 -11.40 4.04 2.71
CA THR A 32 -11.32 2.62 2.41
C THR A 32 -10.25 1.95 3.28
N ARG A 33 -10.28 0.63 3.39
CA ARG A 33 -9.24 -0.12 4.11
C ARG A 33 -8.36 -0.85 3.13
N VAL A 34 -7.07 -0.85 3.43
CA VAL A 34 -6.09 -1.60 2.66
C VAL A 34 -5.27 -2.48 3.60
N LEU A 35 -4.88 -3.65 3.12
CA LEU A 35 -4.05 -4.61 3.85
C LEU A 35 -2.75 -4.80 3.11
N LEU A 36 -1.65 -4.35 3.70
CA LEU A 36 -0.32 -4.51 3.15
C LEU A 36 0.29 -5.84 3.61
N TYR A 37 0.65 -6.66 2.64
CA TYR A 37 1.40 -7.91 2.83
C TYR A 37 2.81 -7.72 2.30
N ALA A 38 3.75 -7.45 3.22
CA ALA A 38 5.15 -7.21 2.92
C ALA A 38 6.02 -7.58 4.13
N SER A 39 7.34 -7.55 3.96
CA SER A 39 8.27 -7.73 5.08
C SER A 39 8.01 -6.70 6.19
N PRO A 40 7.95 -7.11 7.48
CA PRO A 40 7.74 -6.18 8.60
C PRO A 40 8.91 -5.19 8.77
N ASN A 41 10.08 -5.50 8.20
CA ASN A 41 11.26 -4.63 8.24
C ASN A 41 11.20 -3.47 7.24
N LEU A 42 10.23 -3.47 6.31
CA LEU A 42 10.02 -2.37 5.38
C LEU A 42 9.11 -1.33 6.03
N PRO A 43 9.59 -0.11 6.30
CA PRO A 43 8.75 0.93 6.89
C PRO A 43 7.62 1.35 5.95
N THR A 44 6.59 1.95 6.53
CA THR A 44 5.49 2.55 5.79
C THR A 44 5.29 3.98 6.22
N LEU A 45 4.93 4.84 5.28
CA LEU A 45 4.64 6.24 5.53
C LEU A 45 3.35 6.62 4.79
N ILE A 46 2.48 7.39 5.44
CA ILE A 46 1.29 7.95 4.80
C ILE A 46 1.43 9.46 4.78
N CYS A 47 1.14 10.07 3.64
CA CYS A 47 1.09 11.52 3.46
C CYS A 47 -0.02 11.91 2.48
N ASP A 48 -0.29 13.20 2.36
CA ASP A 48 -1.14 13.71 1.29
C ASP A 48 -0.47 13.49 -0.07
N THR A 49 -1.24 13.06 -1.06
CA THR A 49 -0.74 12.74 -2.40
C THR A 49 -0.10 13.95 -3.08
N VAL A 50 -0.61 15.16 -2.80
CA VAL A 50 -0.03 16.42 -3.30
C VAL A 50 1.41 16.66 -2.84
N ASN A 51 1.80 16.08 -1.70
CA ASN A 51 3.13 16.21 -1.12
C ASN A 51 4.01 14.97 -1.37
N ALA A 52 3.46 13.92 -1.98
CA ALA A 52 4.11 12.61 -2.01
C ALA A 52 5.44 12.60 -2.78
N ASP A 53 5.56 13.38 -3.86
CA ASP A 53 6.82 13.49 -4.60
C ASP A 53 7.91 14.17 -3.77
N GLU A 54 7.54 15.21 -3.02
CA GLU A 54 8.45 15.93 -2.13
C GLU A 54 8.89 15.09 -0.93
N VAL A 55 7.92 14.39 -0.32
CA VAL A 55 8.16 13.43 0.75
C VAL A 55 9.11 12.32 0.28
N TYR A 56 8.91 11.80 -0.94
CA TYR A 56 9.81 10.79 -1.50
C TYR A 56 11.22 11.33 -1.68
N ARG A 57 11.35 12.49 -2.33
CA ARG A 57 12.64 13.15 -2.60
C ARG A 57 13.43 13.43 -1.32
N THR A 58 12.75 13.89 -0.28
CA THR A 58 13.39 14.30 0.98
C THR A 58 13.71 13.13 1.89
N LEU A 59 12.86 12.10 1.92
CA LEU A 59 12.99 11.00 2.89
C LEU A 59 13.61 9.73 2.31
N LEU A 60 13.87 9.65 1.00
CA LEU A 60 14.51 8.48 0.39
C LEU A 60 15.86 8.18 1.04
N GLY A 61 16.04 6.93 1.49
CA GLY A 61 17.27 6.51 2.18
C GLY A 61 17.28 6.74 3.69
N THR A 62 16.39 7.58 4.23
CA THR A 62 16.23 7.78 5.68
C THR A 62 15.53 6.59 6.34
N GLU A 63 15.39 6.58 7.67
CA GLU A 63 14.64 5.56 8.40
C GLU A 63 13.17 5.42 7.95
N TYR A 64 12.57 6.46 7.37
CA TYR A 64 11.17 6.48 6.91
C TYR A 64 10.98 5.78 5.55
N LEU A 65 11.90 5.98 4.61
CA LEU A 65 11.90 5.33 3.28
C LEU A 65 13.20 4.53 3.07
N ARG A 66 13.51 3.68 4.06
CA ARG A 66 14.75 2.92 4.31
C ARG A 66 15.33 2.09 3.15
N VAL A 67 14.63 1.98 2.03
CA VAL A 67 15.10 1.27 0.84
C VAL A 67 15.08 2.24 -0.34
N PRO A 68 16.23 2.52 -0.98
CA PRO A 68 17.53 1.90 -0.75
C PRO A 68 18.09 2.28 0.63
N ARG A 69 19.01 1.48 1.16
CA ARG A 69 19.77 1.90 2.36
C ARG A 69 20.51 3.20 2.04
N ALA A 70 20.74 4.05 3.05
CA ALA A 70 21.52 5.27 2.97
C ALA A 70 22.98 4.98 2.56
N ASP A 71 23.19 4.79 1.28
CA ASP A 71 24.48 4.59 0.64
C ASP A 71 24.54 5.53 -0.58
N PRO A 72 25.48 6.49 -0.63
CA PRO A 72 25.51 7.51 -1.68
C PRO A 72 25.58 6.93 -3.11
N GLU A 73 26.37 5.87 -3.32
CA GLU A 73 26.50 5.26 -4.63
C GLU A 73 25.21 4.59 -5.09
N ARG A 74 24.54 3.88 -4.17
CA ARG A 74 23.25 3.25 -4.44
C ARG A 74 22.14 4.27 -4.64
N LEU A 75 22.12 5.33 -3.86
CA LEU A 75 21.14 6.42 -4.00
C LEU A 75 21.29 7.13 -5.35
N ALA A 76 22.52 7.41 -5.78
CA ALA A 76 22.79 8.03 -7.08
C ALA A 76 22.31 7.18 -8.27
N LYS A 77 22.27 5.85 -8.12
CA LYS A 77 21.82 4.89 -9.14
C LYS A 77 20.39 4.38 -8.89
N TRP A 78 19.70 4.89 -7.87
CA TRP A 78 18.40 4.36 -7.49
C TRP A 78 17.34 4.79 -8.52
N PRO A 79 16.61 3.85 -9.12
CA PRO A 79 15.61 4.19 -10.13
C PRO A 79 14.46 5.02 -9.52
N PRO A 80 13.96 6.04 -10.25
CA PRO A 80 12.83 6.83 -9.78
C PRO A 80 11.55 6.00 -9.75
N LEU A 81 10.64 6.32 -8.82
CA LEU A 81 9.29 5.79 -8.87
C LEU A 81 8.56 6.32 -10.10
N GLN A 82 7.88 5.43 -10.81
CA GLN A 82 7.01 5.80 -11.93
C GLN A 82 5.65 5.13 -11.79
N ALA A 83 4.59 5.88 -12.10
CA ALA A 83 3.21 5.47 -11.90
C ALA A 83 2.74 4.56 -13.02
N ALA A 84 2.05 3.48 -12.70
CA ALA A 84 1.21 2.76 -13.65
C ALA A 84 -0.03 3.60 -14.05
N PRO A 85 -0.75 3.22 -15.12
CA PRO A 85 -2.09 3.73 -15.37
C PRO A 85 -3.01 3.55 -14.15
N ASP A 86 -4.07 4.35 -14.10
CA ASP A 86 -5.05 4.29 -13.04
C ASP A 86 -5.76 2.93 -13.01
N ILE A 87 -5.98 2.45 -11.78
CA ILE A 87 -6.57 1.16 -11.47
C ILE A 87 -7.96 1.43 -10.91
N LEU A 88 -8.98 1.16 -11.71
CA LEU A 88 -10.39 1.23 -11.29
C LEU A 88 -10.83 -0.11 -10.71
N LEU A 89 -11.35 -0.09 -9.48
CA LEU A 89 -11.82 -1.27 -8.76
C LEU A 89 -13.25 -1.07 -8.26
N TYR A 90 -14.00 -2.17 -8.23
CA TYR A 90 -15.38 -2.22 -7.76
C TYR A 90 -15.50 -3.09 -6.52
N GLY A 91 -16.19 -2.58 -5.50
CA GLY A 91 -16.54 -3.27 -4.27
C GLY A 91 -17.87 -3.97 -4.41
N GLU A 92 -17.85 -5.30 -4.34
CA GLU A 92 -19.07 -6.11 -4.39
C GLU A 92 -19.59 -6.44 -2.99
N GLU A 93 -18.71 -7.00 -2.14
CA GLU A 93 -19.07 -7.47 -0.81
C GLU A 93 -18.27 -6.75 0.29
N LYS A 94 -18.97 -6.43 1.39
CA LYS A 94 -18.35 -5.79 2.55
C LYS A 94 -17.34 -6.75 3.20
N HIS A 95 -16.20 -6.22 3.63
CA HIS A 95 -15.14 -6.99 4.31
C HIS A 95 -14.45 -8.07 3.45
N VAL A 96 -14.71 -8.07 2.14
CA VAL A 96 -14.00 -8.91 1.17
C VAL A 96 -13.07 -8.03 0.34
N SER A 97 -11.78 -8.39 0.31
CA SER A 97 -10.81 -7.68 -0.53
C SER A 97 -11.04 -7.99 -1.99
N VAL A 98 -11.23 -6.94 -2.78
CA VAL A 98 -11.67 -7.01 -4.19
C VAL A 98 -10.53 -7.43 -5.10
N ALA A 99 -9.33 -6.89 -4.83
CA ALA A 99 -8.14 -7.14 -5.63
C ALA A 99 -6.88 -6.92 -4.78
N ASP A 100 -5.76 -7.45 -5.25
CA ASP A 100 -4.43 -7.09 -4.78
C ASP A 100 -3.72 -6.22 -5.82
N VAL A 101 -3.17 -5.10 -5.37
CA VAL A 101 -2.22 -4.30 -6.14
C VAL A 101 -0.82 -4.76 -5.78
N VAL A 102 -0.13 -5.42 -6.71
CA VAL A 102 1.21 -5.96 -6.50
C VAL A 102 2.26 -4.88 -6.76
N LEU A 103 3.21 -4.73 -5.82
CA LEU A 103 4.29 -3.74 -5.87
C LEU A 103 5.62 -4.45 -6.09
N SER A 104 5.76 -5.11 -7.25
CA SER A 104 6.94 -5.91 -7.61
C SER A 104 7.24 -6.97 -6.52
N SER A 105 8.52 -7.17 -6.20
CA SER A 105 8.97 -8.09 -5.14
C SER A 105 8.81 -7.54 -3.71
N ALA A 106 8.36 -6.30 -3.53
CA ALA A 106 8.24 -5.69 -2.21
C ALA A 106 7.04 -6.22 -1.41
N GLY A 107 6.00 -6.68 -2.11
CA GLY A 107 4.76 -7.19 -1.52
C GLY A 107 3.55 -6.81 -2.35
N TRP A 108 2.36 -6.89 -1.74
CA TRP A 108 1.11 -6.45 -2.35
C TRP A 108 0.20 -5.77 -1.33
N ILE A 109 -0.74 -4.98 -1.84
CA ILE A 109 -1.76 -4.30 -1.05
C ILE A 109 -3.12 -4.83 -1.48
N ALA A 110 -3.80 -5.54 -0.58
CA ALA A 110 -5.19 -5.94 -0.80
C ALA A 110 -6.12 -4.76 -0.55
N ILE A 111 -7.00 -4.47 -1.50
CA ILE A 111 -7.95 -3.35 -1.45
C ILE A 111 -9.28 -3.85 -0.91
N ASN A 112 -9.81 -3.21 0.14
CA ASN A 112 -11.09 -3.57 0.74
C ASN A 112 -12.06 -2.38 0.64
N LEU A 113 -12.82 -2.34 -0.44
CA LEU A 113 -13.81 -1.30 -0.70
C LEU A 113 -15.12 -1.55 0.06
N PRO A 114 -15.88 -0.51 0.39
CA PRO A 114 -17.30 -0.66 0.72
C PRO A 114 -18.05 -1.42 -0.39
N ALA A 115 -19.10 -2.16 -0.01
CA ALA A 115 -19.99 -2.79 -0.98
C ALA A 115 -20.64 -1.71 -1.86
N GLU A 116 -20.89 -2.04 -3.13
CA GLU A 116 -21.52 -1.18 -4.12
C GLU A 116 -20.80 0.16 -4.30
N SER A 117 -19.47 0.16 -4.28
CA SER A 117 -18.65 1.36 -4.48
C SER A 117 -17.54 1.14 -5.50
N GLU A 118 -17.10 2.21 -6.14
CA GLU A 118 -15.93 2.19 -7.02
C GLU A 118 -14.83 3.10 -6.47
N ALA A 119 -13.59 2.79 -6.82
CA ALA A 119 -12.44 3.57 -6.41
C ALA A 119 -11.31 3.49 -7.44
N VAL A 120 -10.59 4.60 -7.57
CA VAL A 120 -9.43 4.74 -8.43
C VAL A 120 -8.18 4.79 -7.58
N PHE A 121 -7.21 3.93 -7.92
CA PHE A 121 -5.89 3.89 -7.30
C PHE A 121 -4.80 4.09 -8.34
N ARG A 122 -3.66 4.62 -7.92
CA ARG A 122 -2.46 4.69 -8.76
C ARG A 122 -1.28 4.06 -8.03
N ALA A 123 -0.70 3.03 -8.63
CA ALA A 123 0.44 2.33 -8.09
C ALA A 123 1.74 2.83 -8.71
N TRP A 124 2.81 2.86 -7.90
CA TRP A 124 4.13 3.30 -8.31
C TRP A 124 5.17 2.33 -7.80
N THR A 125 6.14 2.01 -8.66
CA THR A 125 7.34 1.23 -8.33
C THR A 125 8.51 1.81 -9.11
N PRO A 126 9.77 1.46 -8.78
CA PRO A 126 10.91 1.94 -9.55
C PRO A 126 10.77 1.55 -11.02
N GLU A 127 10.84 2.56 -11.90
CA GLU A 127 10.62 2.42 -13.34
C GLU A 127 9.30 1.70 -13.73
N ARG A 128 8.25 1.77 -12.88
CA ARG A 128 6.95 1.11 -13.11
C ARG A 128 7.07 -0.42 -13.28
N ARG A 129 8.14 -1.05 -12.78
CA ARG A 129 8.34 -2.50 -12.95
C ARG A 129 7.53 -3.30 -11.95
N GLY A 130 6.98 -4.43 -12.40
CA GLY A 130 6.34 -5.42 -11.53
C GLY A 130 5.01 -4.97 -10.89
N ILE A 131 4.37 -3.95 -11.43
CA ILE A 131 3.01 -3.56 -11.03
C ILE A 131 2.02 -4.41 -11.82
N PHE A 132 1.12 -5.09 -11.12
CA PHE A 132 -0.05 -5.71 -11.72
C PHE A 132 -1.18 -5.84 -10.69
N VAL A 133 -2.40 -5.96 -11.19
CA VAL A 133 -3.60 -6.15 -10.38
C VAL A 133 -3.98 -7.63 -10.42
N ARG A 134 -4.17 -8.24 -9.26
CA ARG A 134 -4.68 -9.60 -9.13
C ARG A 134 -6.12 -9.53 -8.60
N GLN A 135 -7.05 -10.04 -9.39
CA GLN A 135 -8.47 -10.10 -9.07
C GLN A 135 -9.00 -11.51 -9.41
N PRO A 136 -9.62 -12.24 -8.47
CA PRO A 136 -9.87 -11.84 -7.07
C PRO A 136 -8.58 -11.75 -6.24
N ALA A 137 -8.65 -11.07 -5.09
CA ALA A 137 -7.55 -11.00 -4.13
C ALA A 137 -7.17 -12.41 -3.63
N LEU A 138 -5.88 -12.62 -3.30
CA LEU A 138 -5.36 -13.90 -2.82
C LEU A 138 -5.87 -14.28 -1.44
N LEU A 139 -6.03 -13.28 -0.57
CA LEU A 139 -6.57 -13.44 0.78
C LEU A 139 -7.81 -12.55 0.90
N PRO A 140 -8.93 -12.91 0.25
CA PRO A 140 -10.12 -12.06 0.17
C PRO A 140 -10.69 -11.75 1.56
N TYR A 141 -10.59 -12.69 2.50
CA TYR A 141 -11.04 -12.51 3.89
C TYR A 141 -9.95 -11.99 4.84
N GLY A 142 -8.86 -11.43 4.32
CA GLY A 142 -7.74 -10.92 5.11
C GLY A 142 -8.13 -9.84 6.12
N MET A 143 -9.27 -9.18 5.92
CA MET A 143 -9.84 -8.20 6.85
C MET A 143 -10.15 -8.76 8.24
N ALA A 144 -10.41 -10.07 8.35
CA ALA A 144 -10.58 -10.75 9.62
C ALA A 144 -9.29 -10.82 10.43
N LEU A 145 -8.12 -10.74 9.77
CA LEU A 145 -6.81 -10.86 10.40
C LEU A 145 -6.29 -9.54 10.98
N LYS A 146 -6.88 -8.38 10.65
CA LYS A 146 -6.36 -7.08 11.10
C LYS A 146 -6.55 -6.88 12.62
N GLY A 147 -5.60 -6.23 13.26
CA GLY A 147 -5.74 -5.81 14.66
C GLY A 147 -6.77 -4.68 14.87
N LYS A 148 -6.92 -4.25 16.12
CA LYS A 148 -7.79 -3.11 16.48
C LYS A 148 -7.25 -1.79 15.91
N ARG A 149 -8.14 -0.84 15.64
CA ARG A 149 -7.77 0.50 15.17
C ARG A 149 -6.92 1.22 16.23
N ILE A 150 -5.82 1.84 15.82
CA ILE A 150 -5.03 2.71 16.70
C ILE A 150 -5.69 4.09 16.71
N ARG A 151 -6.19 4.51 17.87
CA ARG A 151 -6.87 5.79 18.06
C ARG A 151 -5.96 6.95 17.61
N GLY A 152 -6.52 7.89 16.85
CA GLY A 152 -5.79 9.07 16.37
C GLY A 152 -4.80 8.82 15.23
N SER A 153 -4.77 7.62 14.63
CA SER A 153 -3.87 7.31 13.51
C SER A 153 -4.60 6.68 12.33
N LEU A 154 -3.89 6.59 11.20
CA LEU A 154 -4.32 5.86 9.99
C LEU A 154 -4.05 4.35 10.03
N ALA A 155 -3.37 3.85 11.06
CA ALA A 155 -2.93 2.47 11.18
C ALA A 155 -3.83 1.63 12.11
N TYR A 156 -3.74 0.32 11.94
CA TYR A 156 -4.26 -0.68 12.87
C TYR A 156 -3.10 -1.35 13.60
N ARG A 157 -3.39 -1.92 14.78
CA ARG A 157 -2.43 -2.77 15.49
C ARG A 157 -2.10 -4.00 14.63
N GLU A 158 -0.94 -4.59 14.91
CA GLU A 158 -0.53 -5.83 14.26
C GLU A 158 -1.63 -6.90 14.40
N GLY A 159 -1.91 -7.54 13.28
CA GLY A 159 -2.92 -8.57 13.16
C GLY A 159 -2.39 -9.98 13.42
N ASP A 160 -3.28 -10.94 13.23
CA ASP A 160 -2.95 -12.34 13.24
C ASP A 160 -2.29 -12.76 11.93
N ALA A 161 -1.43 -13.77 12.01
CA ALA A 161 -0.88 -14.37 10.81
C ALA A 161 -1.90 -15.30 10.17
N PHE A 162 -1.89 -15.37 8.84
CA PHE A 162 -2.63 -16.41 8.15
C PHE A 162 -2.00 -17.77 8.48
N THR A 163 -2.75 -18.64 9.15
CA THR A 163 -2.43 -20.06 9.33
C THR A 163 -3.40 -20.86 8.48
N LYS A 164 -2.86 -21.66 7.55
CA LYS A 164 -3.67 -22.61 6.80
C LYS A 164 -4.08 -23.71 7.79
N GLN A 165 -5.37 -23.82 8.08
CA GLN A 165 -5.91 -25.00 8.78
C GLN A 165 -5.87 -26.20 7.84
#